data_AF-A0A5Q0GYU3-F1
#
_entry.id   AF-A0A5Q0GYU3-F1
#
_cell.length_a   1.000
_cell.length_b   1.000
_cell.length_c   1.000
_cell.angle_alpha   90.00
_cell.angle_beta   90.00
_cell.angle_gamma   90.00
#
_symmetry.space_group_name_H-M   'P 1'
#
loop_
_entity.id
_entity.type
_entity.pdbx_description
1 polymer ?
#
loop_
_entity_poly.entity_id
_entity_poly.type
_entity_poly.pdbx_seq_one_letter_code
_entity_poly.pdbx_strand_id
1 'polypeptide(L)'
;MPRRHRNEVALSTTPTSRPRTAVVRRLRVLGSATTLALASLVAAGAPAHAAFPGDNGKIYFTESGNLYTVNPDGSGVTQVLGSPGANAPRVNAQGTKVAFERGVNSPDLQVHVMNPDGTGITAITSGAGADGQSLAWSPDGTKLIYRPGGTLTVINADGSNPTPLGVSGNHPNWSPDGSKIVYQDSGVIKTVNPDGTGQTTLASTPGVTYYAPNWSPDSSKITFTAFSFDPLGNHVYTMNADGTNQTSLADGYNSVWSPDGTKIQYQDNNGLLLMNPDGTNQTRLYTFTFGIVTTGDWAAIPPVGADVSVSVTDSADPVSLGGDPYSYTVSVANAGPAGATGVAVSTTLSGAAASIDSATSSQGSCSVSAPTVSCTLGGVAASGSATVTITVTPSATGTVTATSTVSATGTDPTPGNNTDAESTTVNNALGCTITGTNGPDTLTGTNGNDVICGLGGNDTISGGNGADTIYAGAGNDAINGGNGNDTVYAGAGDDSSYGEDLLGLLDNGADTLYGGPGNDTLDGQNGNDILYDHDGTDTLSGGVGNDSIDVQDGVGGDTANGGLGTDTCTVDGGDITTSC
;
A
#
# COMPACT_ATOMS: atom_id res chain seq x y z
N MET A 1 36.77 -81.20 4.42
CA MET A 1 38.07 -80.74 3.85
C MET A 1 37.79 -80.09 2.50
N PRO A 2 38.66 -79.22 1.93
CA PRO A 2 39.90 -78.63 2.45
C PRO A 2 39.77 -77.06 2.62
N ARG A 3 40.53 -76.36 3.49
CA ARG A 3 41.79 -75.59 3.27
C ARG A 3 41.67 -74.38 2.28
N ARG A 4 42.37 -73.23 2.44
CA ARG A 4 43.33 -72.71 3.46
C ARG A 4 43.71 -71.22 3.21
N HIS A 5 44.04 -70.47 4.28
CA HIS A 5 45.08 -69.41 4.34
C HIS A 5 44.91 -68.12 3.47
N ARG A 6 45.67 -67.01 3.64
CA ARG A 6 46.88 -66.74 4.48
C ARG A 6 47.05 -65.26 4.93
N ASN A 7 47.47 -65.09 6.19
CA ASN A 7 48.41 -64.14 6.82
C ASN A 7 48.43 -62.61 6.57
N GLU A 8 48.76 -61.89 7.65
CA GLU A 8 49.39 -60.56 7.72
C GLU A 8 50.82 -60.55 7.09
N VAL A 9 51.54 -59.42 6.94
CA VAL A 9 52.43 -58.73 7.93
C VAL A 9 53.18 -57.62 7.13
N ALA A 10 53.66 -56.45 7.61
CA ALA A 10 53.37 -55.49 8.70
C ALA A 10 54.43 -54.34 8.56
N LEU A 11 54.91 -53.73 9.67
CA LEU A 11 56.16 -52.93 9.83
C LEU A 11 56.17 -51.48 9.25
N SER A 12 56.75 -50.45 9.92
CA SER A 12 57.21 -50.28 11.32
C SER A 12 57.52 -48.79 11.69
N THR A 13 58.07 -48.58 12.90
CA THR A 13 58.88 -47.43 13.40
C THR A 13 58.24 -46.06 13.76
N THR A 14 57.47 -46.03 14.86
CA THR A 14 57.80 -45.44 16.21
C THR A 14 58.82 -44.27 16.37
N PRO A 15 58.83 -43.51 17.51
CA PRO A 15 57.72 -42.89 18.28
C PRO A 15 58.13 -41.52 18.95
N THR A 16 57.52 -41.18 20.10
CA THR A 16 57.80 -40.07 21.06
C THR A 16 57.12 -38.72 20.76
N SER A 17 56.72 -37.90 21.75
CA SER A 17 57.01 -37.92 23.20
C SER A 17 55.76 -37.83 24.12
N ARG A 18 56.00 -37.85 25.44
CA ARG A 18 55.10 -37.90 26.62
C ARG A 18 55.70 -36.92 27.68
N PRO A 19 55.28 -36.75 28.98
CA PRO A 19 54.32 -37.54 29.82
C PRO A 19 53.44 -36.76 30.87
N ARG A 20 52.59 -37.50 31.64
CA ARG A 20 52.16 -37.25 33.07
C ARG A 20 51.25 -36.02 33.37
N THR A 21 50.40 -35.94 34.42
CA THR A 21 49.91 -36.83 35.53
C THR A 21 48.65 -36.21 36.20
N ALA A 22 47.83 -36.86 37.06
CA ALA A 22 47.33 -38.25 37.20
C ALA A 22 46.43 -38.41 38.47
N VAL A 23 45.72 -39.55 38.58
CA VAL A 23 45.14 -40.18 39.81
C VAL A 23 43.78 -39.66 40.35
N VAL A 24 43.00 -40.62 40.88
CA VAL A 24 41.62 -40.55 41.40
C VAL A 24 41.59 -40.66 42.93
N ARG A 25 40.56 -40.11 43.59
CA ARG A 25 40.11 -40.58 44.92
C ARG A 25 38.63 -41.00 44.89
N ARG A 26 38.31 -42.09 45.58
CA ARG A 26 36.95 -42.54 45.95
C ARG A 26 36.86 -42.59 47.48
N LEU A 27 35.67 -42.37 48.03
CA LEU A 27 35.27 -43.02 49.29
C LEU A 27 33.76 -43.29 49.29
N ARG A 28 33.33 -44.30 50.04
CA ARG A 28 31.92 -44.66 50.27
C ARG A 28 31.44 -44.11 51.62
N VAL A 29 30.14 -43.93 51.75
CA VAL A 29 29.41 -44.14 53.01
C VAL A 29 28.26 -45.11 52.72
N LEU A 30 27.97 -46.02 53.65
CA LEU A 30 26.70 -46.77 53.69
C LEU A 30 25.88 -46.21 54.86
N GLY A 31 24.57 -46.08 54.70
CA GLY A 31 23.66 -45.61 55.75
C GLY A 31 22.25 -46.20 55.56
N SER A 32 21.62 -46.61 56.66
CA SER A 32 20.29 -47.24 56.66
C SER A 32 19.17 -46.27 56.27
N ALA A 33 18.07 -46.80 55.76
CA ALA A 33 16.81 -46.07 55.67
C ALA A 33 16.19 -45.87 57.06
N THR A 34 15.69 -44.66 57.33
CA THR A 34 14.56 -44.40 58.24
C THR A 34 13.90 -43.06 57.90
N THR A 35 12.57 -43.05 57.96
CA THR A 35 11.60 -42.00 57.59
C THR A 35 11.81 -40.57 58.12
N LEU A 36 11.63 -39.59 57.23
CA LEU A 36 10.96 -38.28 57.47
C LEU A 36 10.43 -37.80 56.10
N ALA A 37 9.16 -38.00 55.75
CA ALA A 37 7.95 -37.24 56.11
C ALA A 37 7.76 -35.93 55.30
N LEU A 38 6.70 -35.93 54.47
CA LEU A 38 6.04 -34.83 53.74
C LEU A 38 6.90 -33.78 53.00
N ALA A 39 6.86 -33.88 51.67
CA ALA A 39 6.83 -32.73 50.76
C ALA A 39 6.02 -33.06 49.49
N SER A 40 4.83 -33.64 49.65
CA SER A 40 3.88 -33.83 48.53
C SER A 40 3.23 -32.49 48.18
N LEU A 41 3.86 -31.73 47.29
CA LEU A 41 3.27 -30.53 46.69
C LEU A 41 3.29 -30.59 45.16
N VAL A 42 2.60 -31.60 44.61
CA VAL A 42 2.13 -31.55 43.22
C VAL A 42 0.87 -30.69 43.22
N ALA A 43 1.05 -29.39 43.02
CA ALA A 43 -0.01 -28.41 42.84
C ALA A 43 0.47 -27.36 41.83
N ALA A 44 -0.43 -26.87 40.97
CA ALA A 44 -0.08 -26.01 39.83
C ALA A 44 0.41 -24.61 40.27
N GLY A 45 1.29 -24.02 39.46
CA GLY A 45 1.85 -22.69 39.72
C GLY A 45 2.91 -22.28 38.70
N ALA A 46 2.51 -22.12 37.42
CA ALA A 46 3.33 -21.56 36.34
C ALA A 46 2.88 -20.10 36.05
N PRO A 47 3.48 -19.07 36.68
CA PRO A 47 2.70 -17.84 36.96
C PRO A 47 2.94 -16.63 36.04
N ALA A 48 1.84 -15.93 35.71
CA ALA A 48 1.74 -14.51 35.34
C ALA A 48 2.25 -14.06 33.94
N HIS A 49 1.37 -14.08 32.91
CA HIS A 49 1.65 -13.68 31.50
C HIS A 49 1.80 -12.15 31.23
N ALA A 50 2.26 -11.79 30.01
CA ALA A 50 2.56 -10.41 29.59
C ALA A 50 2.48 -10.19 28.05
N ALA A 51 1.64 -9.26 27.62
CA ALA A 51 1.42 -8.86 26.23
C ALA A 51 2.07 -7.52 25.90
N PHE A 52 2.80 -7.43 24.79
CA PHE A 52 3.28 -6.14 24.29
C PHE A 52 2.07 -5.25 23.81
N PRO A 53 2.26 -3.95 23.51
CA PRO A 53 1.17 -2.98 23.37
C PRO A 53 0.04 -3.28 22.37
N GLY A 54 -0.97 -2.42 22.41
CA GLY A 54 -1.64 -1.98 21.18
C GLY A 54 -1.39 -0.48 20.97
N ASP A 55 -2.33 0.19 20.34
CA ASP A 55 -2.45 1.65 20.11
C ASP A 55 -2.01 2.57 21.27
N ASN A 56 -2.04 2.10 22.52
CA ASN A 56 -1.62 2.88 23.68
C ASN A 56 -0.10 2.91 23.93
N GLY A 57 0.71 2.16 23.17
CA GLY A 57 2.16 2.09 23.32
C GLY A 57 2.66 1.48 24.64
N LYS A 58 1.82 0.72 25.36
CA LYS A 58 2.12 0.13 26.67
C LYS A 58 2.13 -1.41 26.70
N ILE A 59 3.28 -1.98 27.03
CA ILE A 59 3.52 -3.42 27.30
C ILE A 59 2.77 -3.82 28.56
N TYR A 60 1.68 -4.57 28.44
CA TYR A 60 1.00 -5.20 29.56
C TYR A 60 1.82 -6.35 30.14
N PHE A 61 1.96 -6.41 31.46
CA PHE A 61 2.55 -7.58 32.14
C PHE A 61 1.88 -7.83 33.48
N THR A 62 1.82 -9.09 33.90
CA THR A 62 1.31 -9.43 35.23
C THR A 62 2.47 -9.72 36.19
N GLU A 63 2.48 -9.06 37.35
CA GLU A 63 3.45 -9.33 38.43
C GLU A 63 2.65 -9.53 39.72
N SER A 64 2.88 -10.65 40.41
CA SER A 64 2.15 -11.05 41.63
C SER A 64 0.61 -11.01 41.51
N GLY A 65 0.05 -11.31 40.32
CA GLY A 65 -1.40 -11.34 40.07
C GLY A 65 -2.07 -9.98 39.89
N ASN A 66 -1.30 -8.90 39.76
CA ASN A 66 -1.74 -7.58 39.34
C ASN A 66 -1.31 -7.34 37.89
N LEU A 67 -2.04 -6.51 37.14
CA LEU A 67 -1.72 -6.13 35.77
C LEU A 67 -1.06 -4.74 35.74
N TYR A 68 0.09 -4.67 35.10
CA TYR A 68 0.91 -3.48 34.88
C TYR A 68 1.05 -3.18 33.40
N THR A 69 1.64 -2.02 33.12
CA THR A 69 2.08 -1.54 31.81
C THR A 69 3.51 -0.99 31.88
N VAL A 70 4.29 -1.07 30.81
CA VAL A 70 5.63 -0.46 30.67
C VAL A 70 5.88 -0.03 29.20
N ASN A 71 6.76 0.93 28.94
CA ASN A 71 7.06 1.40 27.57
C ASN A 71 8.05 0.46 26.85
N PRO A 72 8.08 0.42 25.50
CA PRO A 72 9.07 -0.33 24.70
C PRO A 72 10.55 -0.06 25.01
N ASP A 73 10.89 1.09 25.61
CA ASP A 73 12.23 1.45 26.07
C ASP A 73 12.53 1.03 27.53
N GLY A 74 11.59 0.33 28.19
CA GLY A 74 11.66 -0.05 29.60
C GLY A 74 11.17 1.02 30.59
N SER A 75 10.80 2.21 30.14
CA SER A 75 10.38 3.32 31.01
C SER A 75 8.87 3.32 31.35
N GLY A 76 8.43 4.21 32.25
CA GLY A 76 7.00 4.50 32.43
C GLY A 76 6.14 3.35 32.97
N VAL A 77 6.71 2.48 33.82
CA VAL A 77 6.00 1.37 34.49
C VAL A 77 4.79 1.90 35.29
N THR A 78 3.59 1.39 35.03
CA THR A 78 2.32 1.85 35.64
C THR A 78 1.38 0.68 35.91
N GLN A 79 0.78 0.60 37.10
CA GLN A 79 -0.24 -0.43 37.39
C GLN A 79 -1.59 -0.06 36.75
N VAL A 80 -2.22 -1.01 36.05
CA VAL A 80 -3.52 -0.83 35.38
C VAL A 80 -4.66 -1.54 36.12
N LEU A 81 -4.42 -2.75 36.64
CA LEU A 81 -5.44 -3.48 37.42
C LEU A 81 -4.84 -4.15 38.67
N GLY A 82 -5.54 -4.00 39.79
CA GLY A 82 -5.22 -4.68 41.04
C GLY A 82 -5.83 -6.07 41.15
N SER A 83 -5.20 -6.90 42.00
CA SER A 83 -5.76 -8.16 42.48
C SER A 83 -7.23 -8.03 42.97
N PRO A 84 -8.05 -9.10 42.92
CA PRO A 84 -7.68 -10.49 42.67
C PRO A 84 -7.41 -10.83 41.19
N GLY A 85 -6.27 -11.48 40.99
CA GLY A 85 -5.98 -12.47 39.95
C GLY A 85 -6.32 -12.10 38.52
N ALA A 86 -5.58 -11.17 37.92
CA ALA A 86 -5.54 -11.03 36.45
C ALA A 86 -4.35 -11.84 35.90
N ASN A 87 -4.60 -12.68 34.89
CA ASN A 87 -3.64 -13.51 34.16
C ASN A 87 -3.88 -13.39 32.65
N ALA A 88 -2.94 -13.88 31.83
CA ALA A 88 -3.05 -13.94 30.36
C ALA A 88 -3.65 -12.67 29.71
N PRO A 89 -3.10 -11.46 29.96
CA PRO A 89 -3.52 -10.28 29.22
C PRO A 89 -3.23 -10.48 27.72
N ARG A 90 -4.18 -10.12 26.87
CA ARG A 90 -4.09 -10.12 25.40
C ARG A 90 -4.71 -8.82 24.90
N VAL A 91 -3.95 -7.96 24.25
CA VAL A 91 -4.52 -6.78 23.59
C VAL A 91 -5.09 -7.20 22.23
N ASN A 92 -6.23 -6.64 21.81
CA ASN A 92 -6.69 -6.81 20.43
C ASN A 92 -5.77 -6.03 19.48
N ALA A 93 -5.84 -6.35 18.19
CA ALA A 93 -4.95 -5.78 17.20
C ALA A 93 -5.08 -4.23 17.11
N GLN A 94 -6.31 -3.76 17.28
CA GLN A 94 -6.72 -2.35 17.27
C GLN A 94 -6.54 -1.64 18.62
N GLY A 95 -5.76 -2.21 19.56
CA GLY A 95 -5.36 -1.60 20.84
C GLY A 95 -6.44 -1.14 21.82
N THR A 96 -7.71 -1.31 21.48
CA THR A 96 -8.92 -0.74 22.09
C THR A 96 -9.49 -1.60 23.20
N LYS A 97 -9.05 -2.86 23.32
CA LYS A 97 -9.51 -3.86 24.29
C LYS A 97 -8.38 -4.75 24.76
N VAL A 98 -8.35 -4.98 26.07
CA VAL A 98 -7.48 -5.97 26.70
C VAL A 98 -8.38 -7.10 27.22
N ALA A 99 -8.26 -8.29 26.63
CA ALA A 99 -8.82 -9.51 27.19
C ALA A 99 -7.86 -10.08 28.25
N PHE A 100 -8.38 -10.73 29.28
CA PHE A 100 -7.56 -11.35 30.33
C PHE A 100 -8.34 -12.45 31.06
N GLU A 101 -7.63 -13.45 31.59
CA GLU A 101 -8.20 -14.48 32.45
C GLU A 101 -8.29 -13.94 33.90
N ARG A 102 -9.46 -14.03 34.54
CA ARG A 102 -9.66 -13.58 35.93
C ARG A 102 -10.38 -14.61 36.79
N GLY A 103 -9.86 -14.86 37.99
CA GLY A 103 -10.48 -15.73 38.98
C GLY A 103 -9.64 -15.85 40.26
N VAL A 104 -10.15 -16.57 41.26
CA VAL A 104 -9.46 -16.78 42.55
C VAL A 104 -8.52 -17.99 42.57
N ASN A 105 -8.81 -19.02 41.77
CA ASN A 105 -7.94 -20.18 41.49
C ASN A 105 -8.34 -20.78 40.13
N SER A 106 -7.45 -21.56 39.51
CA SER A 106 -7.86 -22.55 38.49
C SER A 106 -8.67 -23.66 39.17
N PRO A 107 -9.77 -24.16 38.58
CA PRO A 107 -10.24 -23.94 37.20
C PRO A 107 -11.21 -22.76 37.02
N ASP A 108 -11.58 -22.04 38.09
CA ASP A 108 -12.63 -21.00 38.07
C ASP A 108 -12.18 -19.66 37.45
N LEU A 109 -11.37 -19.69 36.38
CA LEU A 109 -10.99 -18.50 35.61
C LEU A 109 -12.06 -18.18 34.55
N GLN A 110 -12.42 -16.91 34.43
CA GLN A 110 -13.30 -16.38 33.40
C GLN A 110 -12.53 -15.42 32.49
N VAL A 111 -12.77 -15.51 31.18
CA VAL A 111 -12.29 -14.51 30.24
C VAL A 111 -13.07 -13.21 30.48
N HIS A 112 -12.34 -12.16 30.75
CA HIS A 112 -12.81 -10.78 30.86
C HIS A 112 -12.24 -9.95 29.71
N VAL A 113 -12.89 -8.83 29.40
CA VAL A 113 -12.41 -7.80 28.49
C VAL A 113 -12.54 -6.45 29.18
N MET A 114 -11.55 -5.57 29.01
CA MET A 114 -11.51 -4.21 29.55
C MET A 114 -10.98 -3.20 28.52
N ASN A 115 -11.10 -1.92 28.83
CA ASN A 115 -10.44 -0.83 28.12
C ASN A 115 -8.94 -0.76 28.49
N PRO A 116 -8.09 -0.11 27.69
CA PRO A 116 -6.64 -0.07 27.92
C PRO A 116 -6.22 0.68 29.21
N ASP A 117 -7.07 1.58 29.70
CA ASP A 117 -6.89 2.32 30.95
C ASP A 117 -7.33 1.53 32.20
N GLY A 118 -7.77 0.27 32.05
CA GLY A 118 -8.30 -0.58 33.12
C GLY A 118 -9.78 -0.39 33.42
N THR A 119 -10.49 0.50 32.69
CA THR A 119 -11.94 0.71 32.86
C THR A 119 -12.76 -0.29 32.05
N GLY A 120 -14.09 -0.30 32.23
CA GLY A 120 -15.00 -1.09 31.38
C GLY A 120 -14.91 -2.62 31.51
N ILE A 121 -14.29 -3.13 32.59
CA ILE A 121 -14.10 -4.56 32.85
C ILE A 121 -15.44 -5.32 32.79
N THR A 122 -15.54 -6.25 31.84
CA THR A 122 -16.73 -7.06 31.56
C THR A 122 -16.33 -8.54 31.45
N ALA A 123 -17.03 -9.45 32.13
CA ALA A 123 -16.84 -10.89 31.96
C ALA A 123 -17.60 -11.37 30.71
N ILE A 124 -16.94 -12.12 29.82
CA ILE A 124 -17.54 -12.60 28.56
C ILE A 124 -17.77 -14.12 28.53
N THR A 125 -17.33 -14.85 29.56
CA THR A 125 -17.57 -16.30 29.72
C THR A 125 -18.23 -16.60 31.05
N SER A 126 -19.21 -17.51 31.08
CA SER A 126 -19.87 -17.96 32.31
C SER A 126 -19.24 -19.25 32.86
N GLY A 127 -18.93 -19.26 34.16
CA GLY A 127 -18.38 -20.43 34.87
C GLY A 127 -16.86 -20.57 34.75
N ALA A 128 -16.35 -21.81 34.90
CA ALA A 128 -14.94 -22.17 34.70
C ALA A 128 -14.62 -22.18 33.20
N GLY A 129 -14.24 -21.01 32.66
CA GLY A 129 -14.10 -20.77 31.23
C GLY A 129 -12.69 -20.98 30.68
N ALA A 130 -11.65 -20.90 31.51
CA ALA A 130 -10.26 -21.05 31.07
C ALA A 130 -9.42 -21.88 32.06
N ASP A 131 -8.65 -22.84 31.53
CA ASP A 131 -7.70 -23.63 32.31
C ASP A 131 -6.37 -22.88 32.59
N GLY A 132 -6.23 -21.67 32.04
CA GLY A 132 -5.00 -20.87 32.00
C GLY A 132 -4.33 -20.89 30.62
N GLN A 133 -3.62 -19.81 30.31
CA GLN A 133 -2.68 -19.72 29.18
C GLN A 133 -3.30 -19.99 27.80
N SER A 134 -4.61 -19.80 27.64
CA SER A 134 -5.33 -20.22 26.44
C SER A 134 -6.37 -19.18 26.04
N LEU A 135 -5.88 -18.06 25.49
CA LEU A 135 -6.67 -16.91 25.06
C LEU A 135 -5.95 -16.19 23.91
N ALA A 136 -6.63 -15.84 22.82
CA ALA A 136 -6.09 -14.94 21.78
C ALA A 136 -7.21 -14.27 20.96
N TRP A 137 -6.96 -13.06 20.45
CA TRP A 137 -7.88 -12.34 19.57
C TRP A 137 -7.79 -12.84 18.13
N SER A 138 -8.90 -12.78 17.41
CA SER A 138 -8.87 -12.78 15.94
C SER A 138 -8.27 -11.46 15.41
N PRO A 139 -7.70 -11.41 14.20
CA PRO A 139 -7.05 -10.20 13.67
C PRO A 139 -7.99 -8.99 13.58
N ASP A 140 -9.27 -9.21 13.27
CA ASP A 140 -10.32 -8.20 13.22
C ASP A 140 -10.79 -7.70 14.60
N GLY A 141 -10.29 -8.28 15.70
CA GLY A 141 -10.71 -7.97 17.07
C GLY A 141 -12.15 -8.34 17.42
N THR A 142 -12.91 -9.00 16.52
CA THR A 142 -14.34 -9.29 16.76
C THR A 142 -14.57 -10.53 17.62
N LYS A 143 -13.56 -11.41 17.74
CA LYS A 143 -13.63 -12.68 18.45
C LYS A 143 -12.40 -12.95 19.29
N LEU A 144 -12.57 -13.86 20.24
CA LEU A 144 -11.53 -14.47 21.03
C LEU A 144 -11.58 -15.99 20.83
N ILE A 145 -10.43 -16.64 20.70
CA ILE A 145 -10.30 -18.08 20.92
C ILE A 145 -9.85 -18.33 22.36
N TYR A 146 -10.49 -19.29 23.02
CA TYR A 146 -10.20 -19.67 24.40
C TYR A 146 -10.39 -21.18 24.62
N ARG A 147 -10.06 -21.70 25.82
CA ARG A 147 -10.10 -23.13 26.14
C ARG A 147 -10.97 -23.48 27.36
N PRO A 148 -12.30 -23.59 27.21
CA PRO A 148 -13.16 -24.17 28.23
C PRO A 148 -13.05 -25.71 28.24
N GLY A 149 -12.81 -26.29 29.42
CA GLY A 149 -12.90 -27.74 29.63
C GLY A 149 -12.02 -28.60 28.71
N GLY A 150 -10.89 -28.07 28.26
CA GLY A 150 -9.92 -28.77 27.43
C GLY A 150 -9.99 -28.57 25.91
N THR A 151 -11.08 -28.00 25.37
CA THR A 151 -11.35 -27.87 23.92
C THR A 151 -11.19 -26.43 23.44
N LEU A 152 -10.52 -26.20 22.31
CA LEU A 152 -10.43 -24.87 21.71
C LEU A 152 -11.80 -24.41 21.19
N THR A 153 -12.21 -23.21 21.59
CA THR A 153 -13.53 -22.63 21.35
C THR A 153 -13.40 -21.17 20.95
N VAL A 154 -14.07 -20.74 19.89
CA VAL A 154 -14.13 -19.33 19.47
C VAL A 154 -15.40 -18.70 20.03
N ILE A 155 -15.32 -17.48 20.56
CA ILE A 155 -16.44 -16.69 21.10
C ILE A 155 -16.35 -15.27 20.53
N ASN A 156 -17.48 -14.60 20.33
CA ASN A 156 -17.48 -13.18 19.97
C ASN A 156 -16.99 -12.33 21.15
N ALA A 157 -16.44 -11.15 20.87
CA ALA A 157 -15.89 -10.23 21.87
C ALA A 157 -16.92 -9.69 22.89
N ASP A 158 -18.21 -9.82 22.59
CA ASP A 158 -19.35 -9.49 23.46
C ASP A 158 -19.80 -10.67 24.35
N GLY A 159 -19.15 -11.84 24.23
CA GLY A 159 -19.53 -13.07 24.92
C GLY A 159 -20.60 -13.91 24.21
N SER A 160 -21.03 -13.53 23.00
CA SER A 160 -22.01 -14.29 22.23
C SER A 160 -21.40 -15.44 21.40
N ASN A 161 -22.25 -16.40 21.04
CA ASN A 161 -21.97 -17.47 20.07
C ASN A 161 -20.67 -18.32 20.30
N PRO A 162 -20.43 -18.86 21.52
CA PRO A 162 -19.32 -19.77 21.75
C PRO A 162 -19.42 -21.04 20.88
N THR A 163 -18.41 -21.25 20.04
CA THR A 163 -18.35 -22.23 18.95
C THR A 163 -17.11 -23.11 19.12
N PRO A 164 -17.25 -24.37 19.58
CA PRO A 164 -16.12 -25.29 19.75
C PRO A 164 -15.54 -25.74 18.40
N LEU A 165 -14.21 -25.71 18.27
CA LEU A 165 -13.49 -26.13 17.06
C LEU A 165 -13.26 -27.65 16.95
N GLY A 166 -13.77 -28.44 17.91
CA GLY A 166 -13.61 -29.90 17.93
C GLY A 166 -12.21 -30.42 18.25
N VAL A 167 -11.20 -29.54 18.37
CA VAL A 167 -9.80 -29.88 18.66
C VAL A 167 -9.40 -29.53 20.10
N SER A 168 -8.57 -30.39 20.71
CA SER A 168 -7.90 -30.09 21.98
C SER A 168 -6.62 -29.30 21.75
N GLY A 169 -6.37 -28.26 22.54
CA GLY A 169 -5.13 -27.49 22.47
C GLY A 169 -5.03 -26.36 23.49
N ASN A 170 -3.81 -25.87 23.73
CA ASN A 170 -3.45 -24.72 24.56
C ASN A 170 -2.66 -23.69 23.74
N HIS A 171 -2.44 -22.49 24.29
CA HIS A 171 -1.66 -21.43 23.64
C HIS A 171 -2.07 -21.21 22.16
N PRO A 172 -3.37 -21.02 21.85
CA PRO A 172 -3.79 -20.73 20.48
C PRO A 172 -3.35 -19.32 20.09
N ASN A 173 -2.94 -19.12 18.84
CA ASN A 173 -2.84 -17.79 18.25
C ASN A 173 -3.24 -17.81 16.77
N TRP A 174 -3.95 -16.78 16.33
CA TRP A 174 -4.39 -16.63 14.94
C TRP A 174 -3.23 -16.17 14.06
N SER A 175 -3.19 -16.62 12.81
CA SER A 175 -2.35 -15.97 11.80
C SER A 175 -2.91 -14.57 11.51
N PRO A 176 -2.06 -13.56 11.26
CA PRO A 176 -2.51 -12.20 10.92
C PRO A 176 -3.49 -12.12 9.73
N ASP A 177 -3.38 -13.03 8.75
CA ASP A 177 -4.32 -13.15 7.62
C ASP A 177 -5.69 -13.78 8.01
N GLY A 178 -5.84 -14.26 9.25
CA GLY A 178 -7.01 -14.95 9.77
C GLY A 178 -7.24 -16.36 9.22
N SER A 179 -6.39 -16.89 8.34
CA SER A 179 -6.62 -18.16 7.64
C SER A 179 -6.32 -19.42 8.48
N LYS A 180 -5.52 -19.28 9.54
CA LYS A 180 -5.07 -20.36 10.43
C LYS A 180 -5.09 -19.94 11.89
N ILE A 181 -5.11 -20.96 12.74
CA ILE A 181 -4.82 -20.87 14.16
C ILE A 181 -3.68 -21.84 14.46
N VAL A 182 -2.55 -21.35 14.96
CA VAL A 182 -1.46 -22.17 15.49
C VAL A 182 -1.73 -22.45 16.97
N TYR A 183 -1.40 -23.64 17.46
CA TYR A 183 -1.62 -24.02 18.85
C TYR A 183 -0.72 -25.16 19.29
N GLN A 184 -0.67 -25.39 20.61
CA GLN A 184 0.00 -26.51 21.24
C GLN A 184 -1.01 -27.62 21.55
N ASP A 185 -0.69 -28.87 21.24
CA ASP A 185 -1.43 -30.03 21.74
C ASP A 185 -0.45 -31.17 22.09
N SER A 186 -0.57 -31.70 23.31
CA SER A 186 0.17 -32.88 23.75
C SER A 186 1.71 -32.79 23.57
N GLY A 187 2.26 -31.57 23.66
CA GLY A 187 3.69 -31.27 23.46
C GLY A 187 4.10 -30.95 22.02
N VAL A 188 3.15 -30.88 21.09
CA VAL A 188 3.34 -30.76 19.64
C VAL A 188 2.79 -29.41 19.15
N ILE A 189 3.47 -28.73 18.23
CA ILE A 189 2.90 -27.55 17.54
C ILE A 189 2.06 -27.99 16.35
N LYS A 190 0.85 -27.45 16.25
CA LYS A 190 -0.14 -27.74 15.20
C LYS A 190 -0.75 -26.46 14.64
N THR A 191 -1.36 -26.56 13.46
CA THR A 191 -2.29 -25.56 12.94
C THR A 191 -3.65 -26.18 12.63
N VAL A 192 -4.71 -25.36 12.67
CA VAL A 192 -6.08 -25.71 12.28
C VAL A 192 -6.71 -24.50 11.57
N ASN A 193 -7.75 -24.73 10.76
CA ASN A 193 -8.57 -23.66 10.21
C ASN A 193 -9.49 -23.05 11.31
N PRO A 194 -9.97 -21.80 11.14
CA PRO A 194 -10.95 -21.18 12.04
C PRO A 194 -12.29 -21.91 12.20
N ASP A 195 -12.61 -22.86 11.32
CA ASP A 195 -13.80 -23.73 11.36
C ASP A 195 -13.54 -25.10 12.01
N GLY A 196 -12.33 -25.35 12.53
CA GLY A 196 -11.90 -26.63 13.10
C GLY A 196 -11.39 -27.66 12.09
N THR A 197 -11.42 -27.36 10.78
CA THR A 197 -10.95 -28.28 9.73
C THR A 197 -9.45 -28.14 9.43
N GLY A 198 -8.90 -28.98 8.54
CA GLY A 198 -7.56 -28.78 7.98
C GLY A 198 -6.39 -28.90 8.97
N GLN A 199 -6.55 -29.68 10.05
CA GLN A 199 -5.56 -29.80 11.12
C GLN A 199 -4.23 -30.40 10.62
N THR A 200 -3.12 -29.70 10.83
CA THR A 200 -1.76 -30.08 10.42
C THR A 200 -0.81 -30.05 11.62
N THR A 201 0.18 -30.96 11.65
CA THR A 201 1.26 -30.97 12.66
C THR A 201 2.52 -30.32 12.07
N LEU A 202 3.13 -29.36 12.78
CA LEU A 202 4.32 -28.64 12.33
C LEU A 202 5.61 -29.08 13.02
N ALA A 203 5.62 -29.24 14.35
CA ALA A 203 6.83 -29.61 15.11
C ALA A 203 6.53 -30.67 16.18
N SER A 204 7.22 -31.83 16.10
CA SER A 204 6.84 -33.08 16.80
C SER A 204 8.02 -33.97 17.27
N THR A 205 9.22 -33.41 17.44
CA THR A 205 10.43 -34.15 17.86
C THR A 205 10.23 -34.97 19.16
N PRO A 206 10.47 -36.30 19.15
CA PRO A 206 10.31 -37.14 20.33
C PRO A 206 11.18 -36.71 21.52
N GLY A 207 10.57 -36.60 22.70
CA GLY A 207 11.26 -36.19 23.94
C GLY A 207 11.42 -34.69 24.13
N VAL A 208 11.00 -33.87 23.17
CA VAL A 208 10.89 -32.41 23.27
C VAL A 208 9.43 -32.03 23.49
N THR A 209 9.18 -31.05 24.35
CA THR A 209 7.85 -30.46 24.55
C THR A 209 7.86 -29.05 23.98
N TYR A 210 7.04 -28.80 22.96
CA TYR A 210 6.84 -27.47 22.39
C TYR A 210 5.61 -26.77 22.99
N TYR A 211 5.66 -25.44 23.12
CA TYR A 211 4.57 -24.59 23.60
C TYR A 211 4.75 -23.11 23.22
N ALA A 212 3.74 -22.29 23.51
CA ALA A 212 3.66 -20.86 23.18
C ALA A 212 4.05 -20.52 21.72
N PRO A 213 3.33 -21.08 20.71
CA PRO A 213 3.56 -20.73 19.31
C PRO A 213 2.92 -19.38 18.93
N ASN A 214 3.66 -18.55 18.19
CA ASN A 214 3.27 -17.21 17.76
C ASN A 214 3.69 -16.95 16.32
N TRP A 215 2.78 -16.40 15.52
CA TRP A 215 3.03 -16.02 14.13
C TRP A 215 3.89 -14.75 14.03
N SER A 216 4.65 -14.64 12.94
CA SER A 216 5.18 -13.36 12.47
C SER A 216 4.07 -12.51 11.82
N PRO A 217 4.21 -11.17 11.75
CA PRO A 217 3.17 -10.27 11.24
C PRO A 217 2.80 -10.50 9.77
N ASP A 218 3.74 -10.99 8.97
CA ASP A 218 3.59 -11.37 7.56
C ASP A 218 3.00 -12.79 7.38
N SER A 219 2.63 -13.47 8.46
CA SER A 219 2.20 -14.89 8.50
C SER A 219 3.22 -15.91 7.94
N SER A 220 4.47 -15.52 7.63
CA SER A 220 5.44 -16.41 6.96
C SER A 220 6.18 -17.37 7.90
N LYS A 221 6.22 -17.05 9.20
CA LYS A 221 6.98 -17.78 10.24
C LYS A 221 6.18 -17.93 11.53
N ILE A 222 6.63 -18.87 12.35
CA ILE A 222 6.13 -19.14 13.69
C ILE A 222 7.33 -19.21 14.65
N THR A 223 7.36 -18.37 15.68
CA THR A 223 8.21 -18.57 16.87
C THR A 223 7.52 -19.45 17.89
N PHE A 224 8.28 -20.21 18.67
CA PHE A 224 7.74 -21.07 19.71
C PHE A 224 8.82 -21.41 20.74
N THR A 225 8.42 -21.92 21.90
CA THR A 225 9.35 -22.44 22.90
C THR A 225 9.53 -23.94 22.73
N ALA A 226 10.77 -24.41 22.88
CA ALA A 226 11.11 -25.82 23.03
C ALA A 226 11.69 -26.08 24.42
N PHE A 227 11.17 -27.10 25.10
CA PHE A 227 11.69 -27.60 26.37
C PHE A 227 12.20 -29.04 26.20
N SER A 228 13.38 -29.32 26.73
CA SER A 228 13.93 -30.67 26.84
C SER A 228 14.41 -30.94 28.27
N PHE A 229 14.45 -32.20 28.67
CA PHE A 229 14.93 -32.61 29.99
C PHE A 229 16.47 -32.70 30.11
N ASP A 230 17.20 -32.24 29.10
CA ASP A 230 18.67 -32.13 29.09
C ASP A 230 19.09 -30.74 29.64
N PRO A 231 20.37 -30.46 30.01
CA PRO A 231 20.73 -29.37 30.93
C PRO A 231 20.70 -27.96 30.31
N LEU A 232 20.09 -27.80 29.14
CA LEU A 232 19.98 -26.54 28.41
C LEU A 232 18.65 -25.80 28.70
N GLY A 233 17.59 -26.53 29.07
CA GLY A 233 16.33 -25.95 29.57
C GLY A 233 15.33 -25.55 28.48
N ASN A 234 14.88 -24.30 28.53
CA ASN A 234 13.95 -23.69 27.58
C ASN A 234 14.74 -22.90 26.52
N HIS A 235 14.38 -23.03 25.25
CA HIS A 235 14.88 -22.17 24.17
C HIS A 235 13.76 -21.66 23.27
N VAL A 236 13.96 -20.46 22.75
CA VAL A 236 13.17 -19.87 21.67
C VAL A 236 13.65 -20.42 20.33
N TYR A 237 12.71 -20.97 19.56
CA TYR A 237 12.88 -21.38 18.17
C TYR A 237 12.02 -20.51 17.25
N THR A 238 12.38 -20.49 15.96
CA THR A 238 11.51 -20.10 14.85
C THR A 238 11.46 -21.21 13.80
N MET A 239 10.36 -21.29 13.06
CA MET A 239 10.20 -22.10 11.85
C MET A 239 9.40 -21.29 10.80
N ASN A 240 9.34 -21.77 9.57
CA ASN A 240 8.41 -21.28 8.56
C ASN A 240 6.96 -21.72 8.88
N ALA A 241 5.97 -21.05 8.28
CA ALA A 241 4.54 -21.36 8.41
C ALA A 241 4.16 -22.83 8.09
N ASP A 242 4.94 -23.48 7.22
CA ASP A 242 4.79 -24.88 6.81
C ASP A 242 5.50 -25.89 7.73
N GLY A 243 6.15 -25.43 8.80
CA GLY A 243 6.96 -26.22 9.73
C GLY A 243 8.41 -26.46 9.28
N THR A 244 8.84 -25.95 8.13
CA THR A 244 10.22 -26.10 7.65
C THR A 244 11.20 -25.13 8.34
N ASN A 245 12.50 -25.37 8.19
CA ASN A 245 13.58 -24.47 8.63
C ASN A 245 13.59 -24.12 10.14
N GLN A 246 13.21 -25.09 10.99
CA GLN A 246 13.30 -24.95 12.45
C GLN A 246 14.73 -24.57 12.91
N THR A 247 14.84 -23.39 13.51
CA THR A 247 16.11 -22.74 13.88
C THR A 247 16.01 -22.24 15.33
N SER A 248 17.03 -22.49 16.15
CA SER A 248 17.12 -21.97 17.53
C SER A 248 17.65 -20.53 17.53
N LEU A 249 17.11 -19.66 18.38
CA LEU A 249 17.42 -18.23 18.42
C LEU A 249 18.08 -17.80 19.74
N ALA A 250 17.53 -18.21 20.89
CA ALA A 250 18.01 -17.79 22.21
C ALA A 250 17.57 -18.74 23.33
N ASP A 251 18.32 -18.74 24.43
CA ASP A 251 17.93 -19.38 25.69
C ASP A 251 16.84 -18.54 26.37
N GLY A 252 15.69 -19.15 26.68
CA GLY A 252 14.50 -18.44 27.13
C GLY A 252 13.20 -19.06 26.62
N TYR A 253 12.09 -18.39 26.88
CA TYR A 253 10.74 -18.91 26.60
C TYR A 253 9.73 -17.80 26.26
N ASN A 254 8.57 -18.23 25.73
CA ASN A 254 7.40 -17.44 25.36
C ASN A 254 7.74 -16.26 24.44
N SER A 255 8.11 -16.59 23.20
CA SER A 255 8.60 -15.65 22.20
C SER A 255 7.47 -15.05 21.36
N VAL A 256 7.52 -13.72 21.17
CA VAL A 256 6.53 -12.92 20.42
C VAL A 256 7.24 -12.06 19.40
N TRP A 257 6.72 -11.95 18.18
CA TRP A 257 7.22 -10.98 17.20
C TRP A 257 6.78 -9.54 17.55
N SER A 258 7.59 -8.55 17.17
CA SER A 258 7.15 -7.16 17.09
C SER A 258 6.26 -6.94 15.85
N PRO A 259 5.45 -5.85 15.79
CA PRO A 259 4.41 -5.69 14.77
C PRO A 259 4.96 -5.42 13.37
N ASP A 260 6.14 -4.82 13.33
CA ASP A 260 6.97 -4.55 12.15
C ASP A 260 7.86 -5.76 11.75
N GLY A 261 7.82 -6.84 12.53
CA GLY A 261 8.67 -8.03 12.35
C GLY A 261 10.16 -7.80 12.62
N THR A 262 10.60 -6.61 13.06
CA THR A 262 12.04 -6.30 13.20
C THR A 262 12.69 -6.82 14.49
N LYS A 263 11.87 -7.31 15.44
CA LYS A 263 12.29 -7.88 16.73
C LYS A 263 11.47 -9.11 17.11
N ILE A 264 12.03 -9.88 18.04
CA ILE A 264 11.32 -10.87 18.83
C ILE A 264 11.52 -10.52 20.30
N GLN A 265 10.42 -10.36 21.04
CA GLN A 265 10.40 -10.33 22.50
C GLN A 265 10.44 -11.76 23.03
N TYR A 266 11.15 -11.98 24.14
CA TYR A 266 11.12 -13.23 24.90
C TYR A 266 11.43 -12.96 26.38
N GLN A 267 11.52 -13.99 27.21
CA GLN A 267 12.02 -13.84 28.58
C GLN A 267 12.93 -14.98 29.05
N ASP A 268 13.62 -14.71 30.15
CA ASP A 268 14.25 -15.72 31.01
C ASP A 268 13.63 -15.66 32.42
N ASN A 269 14.32 -16.25 33.41
CA ASN A 269 13.89 -16.25 34.82
C ASN A 269 14.08 -14.90 35.55
N ASN A 270 14.68 -13.91 34.90
CA ASN A 270 15.11 -12.65 35.52
C ASN A 270 14.39 -11.42 34.95
N GLY A 271 13.70 -11.53 33.81
CA GLY A 271 13.05 -10.38 33.17
C GLY A 271 12.76 -10.54 31.68
N LEU A 272 12.28 -9.46 31.06
CA LEU A 272 11.93 -9.39 29.64
C LEU A 272 13.12 -8.96 28.77
N LEU A 273 13.26 -9.56 27.59
CA LEU A 273 14.31 -9.26 26.61
C LEU A 273 13.73 -9.04 25.20
N LEU A 274 14.48 -8.32 24.36
CA LEU A 274 14.31 -8.26 22.90
C LEU A 274 15.52 -8.89 22.21
N MET A 275 15.31 -9.42 21.02
CA MET A 275 16.34 -9.79 20.05
C MET A 275 15.88 -9.46 18.63
N ASN A 276 16.78 -9.58 17.65
CA ASN A 276 16.43 -9.60 16.22
C ASN A 276 15.80 -10.96 15.82
N PRO A 277 15.09 -11.04 14.68
CA PRO A 277 14.57 -12.29 14.10
C PRO A 277 15.58 -13.41 13.83
N ASP A 278 16.88 -13.09 13.80
CA ASP A 278 18.01 -14.01 13.63
C ASP A 278 18.65 -14.44 14.98
N GLY A 279 18.08 -14.02 16.11
CA GLY A 279 18.61 -14.28 17.46
C GLY A 279 19.69 -13.30 17.93
N THR A 280 20.11 -12.34 17.10
CA THR A 280 21.17 -11.37 17.46
C THR A 280 20.64 -10.20 18.31
N ASN A 281 21.55 -9.37 18.84
CA ASN A 281 21.23 -8.13 19.58
C ASN A 281 20.32 -8.32 20.81
N GLN A 282 20.50 -9.44 21.52
CA GLN A 282 19.78 -9.78 22.76
C GLN A 282 19.99 -8.69 23.83
N THR A 283 18.90 -8.01 24.21
CA THR A 283 18.89 -6.80 25.05
C THR A 283 17.83 -6.90 26.15
N ARG A 284 18.19 -6.62 27.40
CA ARG A 284 17.28 -6.60 28.55
C ARG A 284 16.43 -5.32 28.54
N LEU A 285 15.11 -5.44 28.59
CA LEU A 285 14.20 -4.28 28.76
C LEU A 285 13.82 -4.04 30.23
N TYR A 286 13.48 -5.11 30.94
CA TYR A 286 12.96 -5.05 32.29
C TYR A 286 13.51 -6.21 33.12
N THR A 287 13.76 -5.98 34.39
CA THR A 287 14.23 -6.98 35.36
C THR A 287 13.14 -7.15 36.42
N PHE A 288 12.68 -8.38 36.64
CA PHE A 288 11.57 -8.65 37.56
C PHE A 288 11.96 -8.33 39.01
N THR A 289 11.06 -7.65 39.73
CA THR A 289 11.32 -7.22 41.12
C THR A 289 11.18 -8.40 42.10
N PHE A 290 10.25 -9.31 41.81
CA PHE A 290 10.07 -10.58 42.51
C PHE A 290 10.14 -11.73 41.50
N GLY A 291 10.92 -12.77 41.82
CA GLY A 291 11.49 -13.70 40.84
C GLY A 291 10.56 -14.77 40.23
N ILE A 292 9.30 -14.45 39.92
CA ILE A 292 8.31 -15.37 39.31
C ILE A 292 7.33 -14.60 38.40
N VAL A 293 7.56 -14.58 37.08
CA VAL A 293 6.70 -13.99 36.02
C VAL A 293 6.86 -14.80 34.69
N THR A 294 5.86 -14.77 33.80
CA THR A 294 5.78 -15.41 32.44
C THR A 294 5.17 -14.44 31.39
N THR A 295 4.65 -14.89 30.22
CA THR A 295 4.52 -14.03 29.01
C THR A 295 3.42 -14.45 28.01
N GLY A 296 2.96 -13.53 27.12
CA GLY A 296 2.14 -13.83 25.92
C GLY A 296 1.33 -12.69 25.23
N ASP A 297 1.93 -12.00 24.23
CA ASP A 297 1.41 -11.72 22.84
C ASP A 297 0.68 -10.40 22.41
N TRP A 298 1.01 -9.90 21.18
CA TRP A 298 0.55 -8.69 20.45
C TRP A 298 -0.22 -9.08 19.14
N ALA A 299 -1.12 -8.23 18.57
CA ALA A 299 -1.65 -8.34 17.18
C ALA A 299 -1.67 -6.99 16.39
N ALA A 300 -1.59 -6.99 15.05
CA ALA A 300 -1.12 -5.85 14.21
C ALA A 300 -1.94 -4.52 14.17
N ILE A 301 -1.25 -3.41 13.86
CA ILE A 301 -1.73 -2.02 13.96
C ILE A 301 -2.30 -1.47 12.63
N PRO A 302 -3.44 -0.75 12.67
CA PRO A 302 -3.68 0.48 11.90
C PRO A 302 -3.73 1.71 12.85
N PRO A 303 -3.02 2.83 12.59
CA PRO A 303 -2.24 3.40 13.69
C PRO A 303 -2.78 4.70 14.30
N VAL A 304 -2.41 4.98 15.55
CA VAL A 304 -2.84 6.17 16.32
C VAL A 304 -2.24 7.48 15.78
N GLY A 305 -2.88 7.97 14.74
CA GLY A 305 -2.61 9.25 14.10
C GLY A 305 -3.63 9.50 13.00
N ALA A 306 -3.28 10.41 12.10
CA ALA A 306 -3.78 10.35 10.74
C ALA A 306 -2.88 9.39 9.94
N ASP A 307 -3.46 8.73 8.95
CA ASP A 307 -2.83 7.72 8.11
C ASP A 307 -3.22 8.08 6.68
N VAL A 308 -2.42 8.94 6.03
CA VAL A 308 -2.84 9.66 4.82
C VAL A 308 -2.24 9.02 3.56
N SER A 309 -3.00 8.10 2.99
CA SER A 309 -2.67 7.53 1.69
C SER A 309 -3.05 8.47 0.55
N VAL A 310 -2.33 8.33 -0.57
CA VAL A 310 -2.71 8.91 -1.86
C VAL A 310 -2.89 7.80 -2.89
N SER A 311 -3.86 7.97 -3.78
CA SER A 311 -3.96 7.21 -5.03
C SER A 311 -4.19 8.15 -6.20
N VAL A 312 -3.51 7.91 -7.33
CA VAL A 312 -3.69 8.64 -8.58
C VAL A 312 -4.49 7.77 -9.54
N THR A 313 -5.42 8.37 -10.27
CA THR A 313 -6.09 7.78 -11.44
C THR A 313 -6.22 8.83 -12.52
N ASP A 314 -6.23 8.45 -13.78
CA ASP A 314 -6.50 9.34 -14.92
C ASP A 314 -7.89 9.11 -15.53
N SER A 315 -8.23 9.98 -16.49
CA SER A 315 -9.30 9.77 -17.46
C SER A 315 -8.94 8.66 -18.46
N ALA A 316 -9.90 8.22 -19.29
CA ALA A 316 -9.73 7.06 -20.16
C ALA A 316 -8.52 7.17 -21.13
N ASP A 317 -7.60 6.22 -21.05
CA ASP A 317 -6.34 6.15 -21.80
C ASP A 317 -6.42 5.11 -22.96
N PRO A 318 -5.70 5.26 -24.09
CA PRO A 318 -4.74 6.33 -24.45
C PRO A 318 -5.41 7.64 -24.88
N VAL A 319 -4.84 8.76 -24.45
CA VAL A 319 -5.19 10.11 -24.97
C VAL A 319 -4.45 10.41 -26.27
N SER A 320 -4.93 11.38 -27.04
CA SER A 320 -4.31 11.79 -28.32
C SER A 320 -3.65 13.16 -28.22
N LEU A 321 -2.52 13.33 -28.89
CA LEU A 321 -1.93 14.66 -29.14
C LEU A 321 -2.95 15.54 -29.89
N GLY A 322 -3.16 16.78 -29.44
CA GLY A 322 -4.15 17.70 -30.02
C GLY A 322 -5.62 17.35 -29.74
N GLY A 323 -5.89 16.41 -28.82
CA GLY A 323 -7.25 16.12 -28.34
C GLY A 323 -7.61 16.92 -27.07
N ASP A 324 -8.86 16.74 -26.61
CA ASP A 324 -9.41 17.37 -25.41
C ASP A 324 -8.46 17.30 -24.19
N PRO A 325 -8.42 18.35 -23.33
CA PRO A 325 -7.69 18.32 -22.06
C PRO A 325 -8.15 17.16 -21.18
N TYR A 326 -7.20 16.29 -20.80
CA TYR A 326 -7.45 15.12 -19.97
C TYR A 326 -7.24 15.45 -18.49
N SER A 327 -7.53 14.51 -17.57
CA SER A 327 -7.44 14.82 -16.14
C SER A 327 -6.85 13.70 -15.28
N TYR A 328 -5.98 14.09 -14.35
CA TYR A 328 -5.60 13.25 -13.21
C TYR A 328 -6.50 13.59 -12.01
N THR A 329 -7.10 12.57 -11.41
CA THR A 329 -7.78 12.66 -10.12
C THR A 329 -6.88 12.05 -9.05
N VAL A 330 -6.34 12.91 -8.20
CA VAL A 330 -5.53 12.53 -7.03
C VAL A 330 -6.46 12.44 -5.82
N SER A 331 -6.66 11.25 -5.29
CA SER A 331 -7.48 11.00 -4.11
C SER A 331 -6.60 10.84 -2.88
N VAL A 332 -6.77 11.71 -1.88
CA VAL A 332 -6.22 11.50 -0.54
C VAL A 332 -7.28 10.87 0.34
N ALA A 333 -6.94 9.78 1.03
CA ALA A 333 -7.76 9.18 2.06
C ALA A 333 -7.03 9.23 3.40
N ASN A 334 -7.76 9.47 4.49
CA ASN A 334 -7.24 9.32 5.85
C ASN A 334 -7.84 8.05 6.47
N ALA A 335 -7.11 6.94 6.37
CA ALA A 335 -7.51 5.67 6.97
C ALA A 335 -7.45 5.70 8.52
N GLY A 336 -6.75 6.70 9.08
CA GLY A 336 -6.46 6.80 10.50
C GLY A 336 -7.70 7.09 11.38
N PRO A 337 -7.69 6.64 12.65
CA PRO A 337 -8.75 6.88 13.61
C PRO A 337 -8.79 8.34 14.12
N ALA A 338 -7.77 9.15 13.84
CA ALA A 338 -7.77 10.59 14.12
C ALA A 338 -7.83 11.41 12.83
N GLY A 339 -8.39 12.63 12.92
CA GLY A 339 -8.44 13.55 11.79
C GLY A 339 -7.06 14.08 11.41
N ALA A 340 -6.70 13.98 10.14
CA ALA A 340 -5.52 14.61 9.57
C ALA A 340 -5.64 16.14 9.63
N THR A 341 -4.51 16.80 9.86
CA THR A 341 -4.38 18.25 9.88
C THR A 341 -3.14 18.65 9.09
N GLY A 342 -3.09 19.89 8.59
CA GLY A 342 -2.00 20.37 7.73
C GLY A 342 -1.78 19.52 6.47
N VAL A 343 -2.83 18.86 5.96
CA VAL A 343 -2.74 17.97 4.81
C VAL A 343 -2.34 18.76 3.57
N ALA A 344 -1.26 18.33 2.93
CA ALA A 344 -0.74 18.92 1.70
C ALA A 344 -0.32 17.85 0.70
N VAL A 345 -0.71 18.06 -0.56
CA VAL A 345 -0.35 17.22 -1.71
C VAL A 345 0.61 17.98 -2.61
N SER A 346 1.63 17.29 -3.12
CA SER A 346 2.51 17.77 -4.18
C SER A 346 2.51 16.74 -5.31
N THR A 347 1.97 17.10 -6.46
CA THR A 347 1.91 16.27 -7.67
C THR A 347 2.80 16.86 -8.75
N THR A 348 3.68 16.07 -9.35
CA THR A 348 4.60 16.52 -10.39
C THR A 348 4.42 15.68 -11.65
N LEU A 349 4.19 16.36 -12.78
CA LEU A 349 4.18 15.71 -14.09
C LEU A 349 5.61 15.49 -14.60
N SER A 350 5.81 14.41 -15.35
CA SER A 350 7.10 14.01 -15.90
C SER A 350 6.92 13.12 -17.14
N GLY A 351 7.95 13.01 -17.98
CA GLY A 351 7.88 12.24 -19.23
C GLY A 351 7.74 13.15 -20.45
N ALA A 352 6.72 12.93 -21.28
CA ALA A 352 6.38 13.78 -22.41
C ALA A 352 5.94 15.19 -21.97
N ALA A 353 6.00 16.15 -22.90
CA ALA A 353 5.60 17.53 -22.64
C ALA A 353 4.07 17.67 -22.56
N ALA A 354 3.59 18.46 -21.60
CA ALA A 354 2.18 18.81 -21.41
C ALA A 354 2.04 20.10 -20.59
N SER A 355 0.98 20.87 -20.81
CA SER A 355 0.60 21.99 -19.94
C SER A 355 -0.25 21.50 -18.76
N ILE A 356 -0.26 22.28 -17.67
CA ILE A 356 -1.17 22.07 -16.54
C ILE A 356 -2.15 23.24 -16.56
N ASP A 357 -3.37 22.98 -16.99
CA ASP A 357 -4.32 24.02 -17.38
C ASP A 357 -5.15 24.47 -16.16
N SER A 358 -5.46 23.53 -15.27
CA SER A 358 -6.08 23.82 -13.99
C SER A 358 -5.71 22.81 -12.91
N ALA A 359 -5.83 23.21 -11.65
CA ALA A 359 -5.84 22.31 -10.51
C ALA A 359 -6.91 22.77 -9.51
N THR A 360 -7.90 21.92 -9.28
CA THR A 360 -9.03 22.19 -8.37
C THR A 360 -9.05 21.15 -7.26
N SER A 361 -9.48 21.53 -6.05
CA SER A 361 -9.60 20.61 -4.93
C SER A 361 -10.96 20.68 -4.26
N SER A 362 -11.44 19.53 -3.82
CA SER A 362 -12.68 19.36 -3.04
C SER A 362 -12.71 20.18 -1.74
N GLN A 363 -11.54 20.51 -1.19
CA GLN A 363 -11.35 21.37 -0.03
C GLN A 363 -9.97 22.04 -0.07
N GLY A 364 -9.81 23.14 0.67
CA GLY A 364 -8.55 23.88 0.74
C GLY A 364 -8.28 24.70 -0.52
N SER A 365 -7.06 24.65 -1.03
CA SER A 365 -6.65 25.41 -2.23
C SER A 365 -5.45 24.77 -2.93
N CYS A 366 -5.40 24.87 -4.25
CA CYS A 366 -4.26 24.47 -5.09
C CYS A 366 -3.56 25.68 -5.73
N SER A 367 -2.28 25.50 -6.06
CA SER A 367 -1.49 26.42 -6.88
C SER A 367 -0.68 25.62 -7.90
N VAL A 368 -0.76 26.00 -9.18
CA VAL A 368 0.04 25.43 -10.27
C VAL A 368 1.37 26.19 -10.35
N SER A 369 2.48 25.46 -10.39
CA SER A 369 3.84 25.94 -10.60
C SER A 369 4.58 24.90 -11.43
N ALA A 370 4.25 24.83 -12.72
CA ALA A 370 4.66 23.75 -13.63
C ALA A 370 6.17 23.41 -13.53
N PRO A 371 6.53 22.11 -13.49
CA PRO A 371 5.69 20.92 -13.70
C PRO A 371 4.95 20.43 -12.44
N THR A 372 4.90 21.20 -11.35
CA THR A 372 4.33 20.78 -10.06
C THR A 372 3.04 21.50 -9.72
N VAL A 373 2.04 20.75 -9.25
CA VAL A 373 0.86 21.22 -8.54
C VAL A 373 1.07 21.03 -7.04
N SER A 374 0.85 22.09 -6.26
CA SER A 374 0.87 22.04 -4.80
C SER A 374 -0.51 22.40 -4.25
N CYS A 375 -1.10 21.54 -3.43
CA CYS A 375 -2.42 21.74 -2.84
C CYS A 375 -2.38 21.64 -1.31
N THR A 376 -2.84 22.69 -0.63
CA THR A 376 -3.04 22.68 0.83
C THR A 376 -4.50 22.34 1.12
N LEU A 377 -4.77 21.06 1.41
CA LEU A 377 -6.11 20.52 1.65
C LEU A 377 -6.61 20.79 3.07
N GLY A 378 -5.69 21.03 4.03
CA GLY A 378 -6.04 21.48 5.38
C GLY A 378 -6.34 20.33 6.34
N GLY A 379 -7.60 20.10 6.67
CA GLY A 379 -8.02 19.05 7.61
C GLY A 379 -8.88 17.99 6.95
N VAL A 380 -8.51 16.71 7.05
CA VAL A 380 -9.30 15.57 6.52
C VAL A 380 -9.77 14.73 7.70
N ALA A 381 -11.07 14.43 7.77
CA ALA A 381 -11.65 13.71 8.90
C ALA A 381 -11.09 12.27 9.04
N ALA A 382 -11.26 11.65 10.21
CA ALA A 382 -10.99 10.21 10.39
C ALA A 382 -11.91 9.41 9.44
N SER A 383 -11.34 8.46 8.70
CA SER A 383 -12.03 7.75 7.58
C SER A 383 -12.61 8.68 6.49
N GLY A 384 -12.13 9.92 6.41
CA GLY A 384 -12.52 10.89 5.38
C GLY A 384 -11.57 10.88 4.18
N SER A 385 -11.96 11.55 3.11
CA SER A 385 -11.13 11.75 1.91
C SER A 385 -11.24 13.17 1.37
N ALA A 386 -10.28 13.55 0.54
CA ALA A 386 -10.27 14.79 -0.23
C ALA A 386 -9.63 14.52 -1.60
N THR A 387 -10.31 14.93 -2.67
CA THR A 387 -9.81 14.84 -4.05
C THR A 387 -9.19 16.16 -4.51
N VAL A 388 -8.21 16.03 -5.42
CA VAL A 388 -7.69 17.07 -6.32
C VAL A 388 -7.89 16.58 -7.75
N THR A 389 -8.41 17.43 -8.63
CA THR A 389 -8.49 17.17 -10.07
C THR A 389 -7.56 18.15 -10.78
N ILE A 390 -6.63 17.61 -11.56
CA ILE A 390 -5.63 18.35 -12.35
C ILE A 390 -5.98 18.16 -13.82
N THR A 391 -6.25 19.25 -14.54
CA THR A 391 -6.47 19.26 -15.99
C THR A 391 -5.13 19.43 -16.70
N VAL A 392 -4.89 18.63 -17.75
CA VAL A 392 -3.62 18.53 -18.46
C VAL A 392 -3.89 18.42 -19.96
N THR A 393 -3.23 19.27 -20.77
CA THR A 393 -3.30 19.20 -22.23
C THR A 393 -1.95 18.72 -22.77
N PRO A 394 -1.90 17.64 -23.58
CA PRO A 394 -0.63 17.06 -24.03
C PRO A 394 0.00 17.87 -25.16
N SER A 395 1.29 18.18 -25.03
CA SER A 395 2.08 18.95 -26.02
C SER A 395 3.08 18.09 -26.79
N ALA A 396 3.25 16.82 -26.42
CA ALA A 396 4.10 15.87 -27.14
C ALA A 396 3.63 14.42 -26.94
N THR A 397 3.97 13.56 -27.89
CA THR A 397 3.67 12.13 -27.84
C THR A 397 4.59 11.38 -26.86
N GLY A 398 4.11 10.25 -26.35
CA GLY A 398 4.80 9.44 -25.34
C GLY A 398 4.02 9.35 -24.03
N THR A 399 4.68 8.91 -22.96
CA THR A 399 4.04 8.74 -21.64
C THR A 399 4.20 10.01 -20.81
N VAL A 400 3.11 10.49 -20.22
CA VAL A 400 3.12 11.47 -19.12
C VAL A 400 2.84 10.71 -17.82
N THR A 401 3.64 10.92 -16.79
CA THR A 401 3.49 10.28 -15.47
C THR A 401 3.26 11.35 -14.40
N ALA A 402 2.12 11.27 -13.72
CA ALA A 402 1.75 12.15 -12.61
C ALA A 402 2.11 11.53 -11.26
N THR A 403 3.33 11.79 -10.77
CA THR A 403 3.75 11.34 -9.44
C THR A 403 3.15 12.24 -8.36
N SER A 404 2.28 11.71 -7.52
CA SER A 404 1.67 12.43 -6.39
C SER A 404 2.26 11.99 -5.06
N THR A 405 2.50 12.97 -4.18
CA THR A 405 2.97 12.75 -2.81
C THR A 405 2.06 13.47 -1.83
N VAL A 406 1.76 12.87 -0.68
CA VAL A 406 0.90 13.47 0.37
C VAL A 406 1.61 13.51 1.71
N SER A 407 1.33 14.58 2.46
CA SER A 407 1.88 14.83 3.79
C SER A 407 0.80 15.40 4.71
N ALA A 408 0.97 15.23 6.02
CA ALA A 408 0.13 15.82 7.07
C ALA A 408 0.98 16.22 8.27
N THR A 409 0.47 17.09 9.15
CA THR A 409 1.14 17.43 10.40
C THR A 409 0.93 16.34 11.45
N GLY A 410 1.96 15.51 11.62
CA GLY A 410 2.01 14.39 12.55
C GLY A 410 3.12 13.43 12.15
N THR A 411 3.13 12.24 12.74
CA THR A 411 3.83 11.08 12.17
C THR A 411 2.84 10.32 11.30
N ASP A 412 3.04 10.31 9.98
CA ASP A 412 2.36 9.32 9.15
C ASP A 412 2.91 7.93 9.53
N PRO A 413 2.05 6.93 9.79
CA PRO A 413 2.45 5.64 10.31
C PRO A 413 2.44 4.52 9.26
N THR A 414 1.92 4.73 8.04
CA THR A 414 2.10 3.81 6.89
C THR A 414 2.76 4.49 5.67
N PRO A 415 3.91 5.21 5.86
CA PRO A 415 4.47 6.20 4.92
C PRO A 415 4.83 5.71 3.51
N GLY A 416 4.68 4.42 3.23
CA GLY A 416 4.81 3.82 1.90
C GLY A 416 3.57 3.94 1.01
N ASN A 417 2.42 4.40 1.53
CA ASN A 417 1.24 4.73 0.71
C ASN A 417 1.05 6.25 0.48
N ASN A 418 1.97 7.06 0.99
CA ASN A 418 2.00 8.52 0.83
C ASN A 418 2.57 8.97 -0.52
N THR A 419 2.80 8.04 -1.44
CA THR A 419 3.28 8.30 -2.80
C THR A 419 2.65 7.30 -3.76
N ASP A 420 2.09 7.80 -4.84
CA ASP A 420 1.52 6.99 -5.92
C ASP A 420 1.69 7.72 -7.27
N ALA A 421 1.66 7.00 -8.39
CA ALA A 421 1.90 7.56 -9.71
C ALA A 421 1.16 6.80 -10.82
N GLU A 422 0.31 7.52 -11.56
CA GLU A 422 -0.35 6.99 -12.76
C GLU A 422 0.30 7.54 -14.04
N SER A 423 0.19 6.80 -15.15
CA SER A 423 0.90 7.07 -16.40
C SER A 423 0.04 6.99 -17.66
N THR A 424 -0.43 8.16 -18.12
CA THR A 424 -1.23 8.37 -19.34
C THR A 424 -0.36 8.27 -20.60
N THR A 425 -0.86 7.61 -21.65
CA THR A 425 -0.16 7.44 -22.93
C THR A 425 -0.69 8.37 -24.02
N VAL A 426 0.06 9.40 -24.35
CA VAL A 426 -0.22 10.31 -25.46
C VAL A 426 0.19 9.66 -26.79
N ASN A 427 -0.79 9.33 -27.62
CA ASN A 427 -0.60 8.76 -28.95
C ASN A 427 -0.59 9.82 -30.06
N ASN A 428 -0.07 9.48 -31.24
CA ASN A 428 -0.09 10.35 -32.43
C ASN A 428 -1.26 9.99 -33.37
N ALA A 429 -2.52 10.21 -32.93
CA ALA A 429 -3.70 9.83 -33.70
C ALA A 429 -3.80 10.55 -35.05
N LEU A 430 -3.45 11.84 -35.07
CA LEU A 430 -3.45 12.68 -36.28
C LEU A 430 -2.29 12.35 -37.22
N GLY A 431 -1.23 11.71 -36.73
CA GLY A 431 -0.06 11.36 -37.53
C GLY A 431 0.93 12.52 -37.76
N CYS A 432 0.88 13.56 -36.92
CA CYS A 432 1.72 14.76 -36.98
C CYS A 432 3.19 14.43 -37.30
N THR A 433 3.72 14.99 -38.39
CA THR A 433 5.15 15.00 -38.75
C THR A 433 5.86 16.18 -38.08
N ILE A 434 5.14 17.28 -37.87
CA ILE A 434 5.59 18.52 -37.21
C ILE A 434 4.59 18.85 -36.10
N THR A 435 5.08 19.39 -34.97
CA THR A 435 4.26 19.69 -33.80
C THR A 435 4.79 20.94 -33.09
N GLY A 436 3.87 21.85 -32.74
CA GLY A 436 4.12 23.01 -31.90
C GLY A 436 4.02 22.69 -30.40
N THR A 437 3.46 23.61 -29.64
CA THR A 437 3.24 23.49 -28.19
C THR A 437 1.89 24.09 -27.80
N ASN A 438 1.59 24.20 -26.51
CA ASN A 438 0.35 24.84 -26.04
C ASN A 438 0.61 26.34 -25.74
N GLY A 439 1.40 26.99 -26.59
CA GLY A 439 1.67 28.43 -26.60
C GLY A 439 2.25 28.89 -27.93
N PRO A 440 2.21 30.20 -28.25
CA PRO A 440 2.50 30.75 -29.58
C PRO A 440 3.81 30.26 -30.22
N ASP A 441 3.68 29.48 -31.30
CA ASP A 441 4.76 28.87 -32.06
C ASP A 441 4.90 29.45 -33.48
N THR A 442 5.93 29.01 -34.21
CA THR A 442 6.10 29.33 -35.63
C THR A 442 6.56 28.09 -36.38
N LEU A 443 5.65 27.50 -37.15
CA LEU A 443 5.83 26.21 -37.80
C LEU A 443 6.00 26.38 -39.31
N THR A 444 6.84 25.55 -39.91
CA THR A 444 7.07 25.52 -41.35
C THR A 444 7.35 24.09 -41.78
N GLY A 445 6.54 23.56 -42.70
CA GLY A 445 6.74 22.25 -43.32
C GLY A 445 7.83 22.26 -44.38
N THR A 446 7.81 21.25 -45.25
CA THR A 446 8.97 20.90 -46.08
C THR A 446 8.75 21.14 -47.59
N ASN A 447 8.99 20.11 -48.41
CA ASN A 447 8.77 20.12 -49.86
C ASN A 447 8.06 18.82 -50.29
N GLY A 448 7.24 18.26 -49.41
CA GLY A 448 6.38 17.13 -49.65
C GLY A 448 5.49 16.87 -48.43
N ASN A 449 4.33 16.25 -48.69
CA ASN A 449 3.23 15.96 -47.77
C ASN A 449 3.60 15.86 -46.28
N ASP A 450 3.38 16.96 -45.56
CA ASP A 450 3.54 17.06 -44.11
C ASP A 450 2.19 17.01 -43.37
N VAL A 451 2.22 16.64 -42.08
CA VAL A 451 1.07 16.77 -41.16
C VAL A 451 1.52 17.66 -40.02
N ILE A 452 1.02 18.90 -39.98
CA ILE A 452 1.43 19.92 -39.02
C ILE A 452 0.34 20.06 -37.95
N CYS A 453 0.75 20.06 -36.69
CA CYS A 453 -0.14 20.19 -35.54
C CYS A 453 0.36 21.35 -34.64
N GLY A 454 -0.27 22.52 -34.67
CA GLY A 454 0.08 23.67 -33.81
C GLY A 454 -0.15 23.36 -32.33
N LEU A 455 -1.33 22.82 -32.04
CA LEU A 455 -1.94 22.43 -30.77
C LEU A 455 -2.69 23.58 -30.06
N GLY A 456 -2.06 24.72 -29.82
CA GLY A 456 -2.77 25.90 -29.32
C GLY A 456 -1.88 26.96 -28.67
N GLY A 457 -2.47 28.11 -28.34
CA GLY A 457 -1.75 29.37 -28.45
C GLY A 457 -1.90 29.93 -29.86
N ASN A 458 -1.47 31.18 -30.06
CA ASN A 458 -1.63 31.90 -31.32
C ASN A 458 -0.44 31.63 -32.26
N ASP A 459 -0.60 30.69 -33.17
CA ASP A 459 0.48 30.16 -34.01
C ASP A 459 0.63 30.90 -35.34
N THR A 460 1.79 30.69 -35.97
CA THR A 460 2.02 31.07 -37.38
C THR A 460 2.53 29.85 -38.13
N ILE A 461 1.72 29.31 -39.05
CA ILE A 461 1.95 28.02 -39.70
C ILE A 461 2.05 28.18 -41.21
N SER A 462 3.03 27.51 -41.82
CA SER A 462 3.12 27.29 -43.27
C SER A 462 3.35 25.81 -43.58
N GLY A 463 2.56 25.19 -44.46
CA GLY A 463 2.81 23.84 -44.99
C GLY A 463 4.04 23.81 -45.90
N GLY A 464 4.00 24.62 -46.96
CA GLY A 464 5.17 25.01 -47.75
C GLY A 464 5.08 24.57 -49.21
N ASN A 465 5.37 23.30 -49.50
CA ASN A 465 5.05 22.68 -50.79
C ASN A 465 4.72 21.21 -50.55
N GLY A 466 3.57 20.72 -51.02
CA GLY A 466 3.18 19.35 -50.77
C GLY A 466 1.75 19.04 -51.19
N ALA A 467 1.06 18.34 -50.30
CA ALA A 467 -0.39 18.26 -50.22
C ALA A 467 -0.61 17.88 -48.75
N ASP A 468 -0.61 18.93 -47.95
CA ASP A 468 -0.29 18.93 -46.53
C ASP A 468 -1.58 18.90 -45.70
N THR A 469 -1.49 18.53 -44.44
CA THR A 469 -2.63 18.57 -43.52
C THR A 469 -2.26 19.35 -42.26
N ILE A 470 -2.90 20.49 -42.08
CA ILE A 470 -2.64 21.40 -40.97
C ILE A 470 -3.80 21.32 -39.98
N TYR A 471 -3.48 21.09 -38.71
CA TYR A 471 -4.36 21.27 -37.56
C TYR A 471 -3.74 22.38 -36.71
N ALA A 472 -4.25 23.61 -36.76
CA ALA A 472 -3.63 24.72 -36.04
C ALA A 472 -3.93 24.61 -34.53
N GLY A 473 -5.18 24.74 -34.11
CA GLY A 473 -5.68 24.16 -32.85
C GLY A 473 -6.60 25.06 -32.05
N ALA A 474 -6.04 25.76 -31.06
CA ALA A 474 -6.80 26.53 -30.07
C ALA A 474 -6.08 27.83 -29.69
N GLY A 475 -6.39 28.90 -30.39
CA GLY A 475 -5.77 30.22 -30.36
C GLY A 475 -6.19 30.99 -31.61
N ASN A 476 -5.81 32.26 -31.77
CA ASN A 476 -6.01 32.97 -33.03
C ASN A 476 -4.78 32.75 -33.92
N ASP A 477 -4.92 31.92 -34.93
CA ASP A 477 -3.82 31.36 -35.73
C ASP A 477 -3.71 32.00 -37.12
N ALA A 478 -2.48 32.11 -37.60
CA ALA A 478 -2.16 32.63 -38.94
C ALA A 478 -1.59 31.50 -39.82
N ILE A 479 -2.41 30.99 -40.74
CA ILE A 479 -2.18 29.72 -41.43
C ILE A 479 -2.04 29.94 -42.94
N ASN A 480 -1.11 29.23 -43.55
CA ASN A 480 -0.81 29.22 -44.98
C ASN A 480 -0.58 27.75 -45.38
N GLY A 481 -1.35 27.20 -46.31
CA GLY A 481 -1.10 25.86 -46.86
C GLY A 481 0.23 25.85 -47.60
N GLY A 482 0.27 26.45 -48.79
CA GLY A 482 1.52 26.85 -49.45
C GLY A 482 1.49 26.70 -50.95
N ASN A 483 1.83 25.50 -51.43
CA ASN A 483 1.85 25.14 -52.86
C ASN A 483 1.45 23.65 -52.95
N GLY A 484 0.20 23.36 -53.30
CA GLY A 484 -0.27 21.98 -53.34
C GLY A 484 -1.79 21.81 -53.36
N ASN A 485 -2.24 20.79 -52.64
CA ASN A 485 -3.64 20.44 -52.43
C ASN A 485 -3.81 20.20 -50.94
N ASP A 486 -3.99 21.28 -50.19
CA ASP A 486 -3.79 21.29 -48.75
C ASP A 486 -5.14 21.18 -48.01
N THR A 487 -5.10 20.66 -46.78
CA THR A 487 -6.27 20.56 -45.92
C THR A 487 -5.98 21.24 -44.59
N VAL A 488 -6.65 22.35 -44.32
CA VAL A 488 -6.47 23.18 -43.13
C VAL A 488 -7.68 23.05 -42.22
N TYR A 489 -7.44 22.64 -40.98
CA TYR A 489 -8.35 22.82 -39.87
C TYR A 489 -7.75 23.91 -38.99
N ALA A 490 -8.37 25.09 -38.96
CA ALA A 490 -7.90 26.21 -38.17
C ALA A 490 -8.14 25.90 -36.67
N GLY A 491 -9.40 25.80 -36.25
CA GLY A 491 -9.75 25.16 -34.99
C GLY A 491 -10.71 25.99 -34.15
N ALA A 492 -10.19 26.72 -33.16
CA ALA A 492 -11.01 27.50 -32.22
C ALA A 492 -10.27 28.78 -31.79
N GLY A 493 -10.69 29.91 -32.36
CA GLY A 493 -9.98 31.18 -32.30
C GLY A 493 -10.77 32.32 -32.94
N ASP A 494 -10.10 33.37 -33.38
CA ASP A 494 -10.57 34.18 -34.51
C ASP A 494 -9.43 34.10 -35.54
N ASP A 495 -9.52 33.14 -36.47
CA ASP A 495 -8.40 32.63 -37.25
C ASP A 495 -8.25 33.31 -38.62
N SER A 496 -7.05 33.21 -39.20
CA SER A 496 -6.78 33.69 -40.56
C SER A 496 -6.02 32.64 -41.37
N SER A 497 -6.73 31.96 -42.27
CA SER A 497 -6.20 30.90 -43.12
C SER A 497 -6.19 31.28 -44.60
N TYR A 498 -5.11 30.89 -45.25
CA TYR A 498 -4.83 31.11 -46.67
C TYR A 498 -4.46 29.76 -47.30
N GLY A 499 -5.05 29.41 -48.44
CA GLY A 499 -4.66 28.19 -49.17
C GLY A 499 -3.18 28.23 -49.57
N GLU A 500 -2.78 29.29 -50.26
CA GLU A 500 -1.47 29.41 -50.92
C GLU A 500 -0.55 30.49 -50.33
N ASP A 501 0.75 30.44 -50.64
CA ASP A 501 1.71 31.49 -50.27
C ASP A 501 1.53 32.79 -51.08
N LEU A 502 1.78 33.93 -50.42
CA LEU A 502 1.67 35.29 -50.98
C LEU A 502 2.62 35.56 -52.16
N LEU A 503 3.55 34.65 -52.45
CA LEU A 503 4.46 34.68 -53.62
C LEU A 503 4.11 33.63 -54.70
N GLY A 504 3.10 32.79 -54.45
CA GLY A 504 2.66 31.63 -55.24
C GLY A 504 1.98 31.94 -56.58
N LEU A 505 2.55 32.83 -57.40
CA LEU A 505 2.01 33.26 -58.71
C LEU A 505 1.98 32.15 -59.81
N LEU A 506 1.99 30.87 -59.42
CA LEU A 506 2.13 29.71 -60.31
C LEU A 506 1.39 28.45 -59.85
N ASP A 507 0.95 28.35 -58.59
CA ASP A 507 0.12 27.22 -58.18
C ASP A 507 -1.37 27.51 -58.44
N ASN A 508 -2.14 26.43 -58.49
CA ASN A 508 -3.59 26.42 -58.65
C ASN A 508 -4.07 25.24 -57.82
N GLY A 509 -4.16 25.42 -56.51
CA GLY A 509 -4.55 24.37 -55.59
C GLY A 509 -5.95 23.80 -55.84
N ALA A 510 -6.34 22.89 -54.96
CA ALA A 510 -7.75 22.59 -54.76
C ALA A 510 -7.85 22.20 -53.29
N ASP A 511 -7.92 23.25 -52.48
CA ASP A 511 -7.68 23.20 -51.06
C ASP A 511 -8.98 22.97 -50.30
N THR A 512 -8.86 22.57 -49.05
CA THR A 512 -10.01 22.43 -48.16
C THR A 512 -9.72 23.12 -46.83
N LEU A 513 -10.40 24.25 -46.60
CA LEU A 513 -10.26 25.07 -45.41
C LEU A 513 -11.48 24.89 -44.51
N TYR A 514 -11.25 24.61 -43.22
CA TYR A 514 -12.24 24.65 -42.16
C TYR A 514 -11.79 25.69 -41.14
N GLY A 515 -12.64 26.67 -40.82
CA GLY A 515 -12.44 27.59 -39.70
C GLY A 515 -12.71 26.87 -38.38
N GLY A 516 -13.92 27.06 -37.85
CA GLY A 516 -14.42 26.38 -36.65
C GLY A 516 -15.12 27.35 -35.70
N PRO A 517 -15.15 27.08 -34.39
CA PRO A 517 -15.76 28.00 -33.43
C PRO A 517 -14.94 29.30 -33.29
N GLY A 518 -15.34 30.36 -34.00
CA GLY A 518 -14.56 31.59 -34.09
C GLY A 518 -15.22 32.86 -34.65
N ASN A 519 -14.44 33.63 -35.42
CA ASN A 519 -14.83 34.80 -36.22
C ASN A 519 -13.83 34.90 -37.38
N ASP A 520 -13.85 33.90 -38.25
CA ASP A 520 -12.65 33.49 -39.00
C ASP A 520 -12.54 34.15 -40.38
N THR A 521 -11.34 34.13 -40.96
CA THR A 521 -11.04 34.65 -42.29
C THR A 521 -10.33 33.60 -43.13
N LEU A 522 -11.02 33.04 -44.13
CA LEU A 522 -10.55 31.97 -45.01
C LEU A 522 -10.42 32.51 -46.44
N ASP A 523 -9.28 32.32 -47.10
CA ASP A 523 -9.07 32.70 -48.52
C ASP A 523 -8.40 31.57 -49.31
N GLY A 524 -9.15 30.92 -50.20
CA GLY A 524 -8.68 29.81 -51.05
C GLY A 524 -7.65 30.24 -52.10
N GLN A 525 -7.71 31.51 -52.52
CA GLN A 525 -6.82 32.15 -53.52
C GLN A 525 -6.97 31.62 -54.95
N ASN A 526 -6.14 30.67 -55.43
CA ASN A 526 -6.24 30.14 -56.79
C ASN A 526 -6.48 28.62 -56.75
N GLY A 527 -7.62 28.15 -57.24
CA GLY A 527 -7.87 26.71 -57.19
C GLY A 527 -9.22 26.27 -57.72
N ASN A 528 -9.86 25.36 -56.98
CA ASN A 528 -11.28 24.97 -57.10
C ASN A 528 -11.71 24.52 -55.69
N ASP A 529 -11.82 25.49 -54.80
CA ASP A 529 -11.53 25.28 -53.38
C ASP A 529 -12.80 25.04 -52.55
N ILE A 530 -12.63 24.43 -51.38
CA ILE A 530 -13.75 24.05 -50.53
C ILE A 530 -13.56 24.68 -49.14
N LEU A 531 -14.40 25.65 -48.81
CA LEU A 531 -14.34 26.39 -47.55
C LEU A 531 -15.60 26.10 -46.72
N TYR A 532 -15.40 25.69 -45.46
CA TYR A 532 -16.48 25.43 -44.51
C TYR A 532 -16.31 26.29 -43.27
N ASP A 533 -17.40 26.94 -42.84
CA ASP A 533 -17.53 27.43 -41.47
C ASP A 533 -18.94 27.23 -40.90
N HIS A 534 -19.04 27.08 -39.58
CA HIS A 534 -20.28 26.64 -38.93
C HIS A 534 -20.51 27.15 -37.49
N ASP A 535 -19.70 28.07 -36.94
CA ASP A 535 -19.86 28.61 -35.58
C ASP A 535 -19.19 30.01 -35.42
N GLY A 536 -19.67 31.07 -36.08
CA GLY A 536 -18.95 32.36 -36.03
C GLY A 536 -19.65 33.65 -36.51
N THR A 537 -18.89 34.50 -37.20
CA THR A 537 -19.32 35.71 -37.95
C THR A 537 -18.22 36.02 -38.98
N ASP A 538 -18.20 35.21 -40.03
CA ASP A 538 -16.95 34.81 -40.71
C ASP A 538 -16.80 35.49 -42.07
N THR A 539 -15.58 35.46 -42.63
CA THR A 539 -15.24 36.07 -43.93
C THR A 539 -14.50 35.08 -44.83
N LEU A 540 -15.25 34.45 -45.73
CA LEU A 540 -14.79 33.39 -46.62
C LEU A 540 -14.67 33.90 -48.06
N SER A 541 -13.56 33.56 -48.73
CA SER A 541 -13.23 33.93 -50.10
C SER A 541 -12.75 32.70 -50.86
N GLY A 542 -13.44 32.31 -51.94
CA GLY A 542 -12.99 31.25 -52.85
C GLY A 542 -11.76 31.73 -53.62
N GLY A 543 -11.96 32.77 -54.42
CA GLY A 543 -10.89 33.57 -55.02
C GLY A 543 -10.88 33.46 -56.53
N VAL A 544 -10.21 32.45 -57.07
CA VAL A 544 -10.05 32.20 -58.52
C VAL A 544 -10.18 30.70 -58.81
N GLY A 545 -11.41 30.20 -58.86
CA GLY A 545 -11.62 28.79 -59.16
C GLY A 545 -13.01 28.43 -59.70
N ASN A 546 -13.66 27.47 -59.06
CA ASN A 546 -15.07 27.09 -59.21
C ASN A 546 -15.49 26.55 -57.84
N ASP A 547 -15.66 27.47 -56.90
CA ASP A 547 -15.38 27.22 -55.49
C ASP A 547 -16.66 26.84 -54.71
N SER A 548 -16.50 26.16 -53.58
CA SER A 548 -17.60 25.60 -52.77
C SER A 548 -17.51 26.12 -51.35
N ILE A 549 -18.33 27.11 -51.02
CA ILE A 549 -18.38 27.77 -49.71
C ILE A 549 -19.65 27.34 -48.98
N ASP A 550 -19.55 26.96 -47.71
CA ASP A 550 -20.70 26.69 -46.83
C ASP A 550 -20.49 27.39 -45.47
N VAL A 551 -21.45 28.24 -45.07
CA VAL A 551 -21.45 29.02 -43.80
C VAL A 551 -22.71 28.78 -42.95
N GLN A 552 -23.41 27.67 -43.14
CA GLN A 552 -24.69 27.42 -42.46
C GLN A 552 -24.52 27.04 -40.97
N ASP A 553 -24.48 28.02 -40.07
CA ASP A 553 -24.53 27.82 -38.60
C ASP A 553 -25.98 27.86 -38.03
N GLY A 554 -26.93 28.39 -38.81
CA GLY A 554 -28.33 28.61 -38.38
C GLY A 554 -28.60 29.98 -37.72
N VAL A 555 -27.64 30.90 -37.73
CA VAL A 555 -27.72 32.28 -37.24
C VAL A 555 -27.60 33.26 -38.40
N GLY A 556 -26.37 33.63 -38.78
CA GLY A 556 -26.06 34.55 -39.86
C GLY A 556 -25.57 35.95 -39.48
N GLY A 557 -24.64 36.42 -40.31
CA GLY A 557 -23.79 37.61 -40.16
C GLY A 557 -22.59 37.61 -41.11
N ASP A 558 -22.39 36.47 -41.78
CA ASP A 558 -21.19 36.04 -42.48
C ASP A 558 -21.04 36.66 -43.87
N THR A 559 -19.84 36.58 -44.42
CA THR A 559 -19.52 37.06 -45.76
C THR A 559 -18.91 35.92 -46.58
N ALA A 560 -19.64 35.44 -47.58
CA ALA A 560 -19.21 34.38 -48.50
C ALA A 560 -19.01 34.94 -49.91
N ASN A 561 -17.76 34.98 -50.38
CA ASN A 561 -17.37 35.54 -51.67
C ASN A 561 -16.77 34.48 -52.61
N GLY A 562 -17.52 34.04 -53.62
CA GLY A 562 -17.03 33.06 -54.62
C GLY A 562 -15.83 33.56 -55.44
N GLY A 563 -15.70 34.88 -55.67
CA GLY A 563 -14.58 35.46 -56.40
C GLY A 563 -14.75 35.44 -57.92
N LEU A 564 -13.99 34.57 -58.63
CA LEU A 564 -13.82 34.57 -60.09
C LEU A 564 -14.01 33.20 -60.76
N GLY A 565 -15.17 32.56 -60.60
CA GLY A 565 -15.43 31.27 -61.21
C GLY A 565 -16.87 30.94 -61.59
N THR A 566 -17.25 29.73 -61.22
CA THR A 566 -18.60 29.17 -61.31
C THR A 566 -18.95 28.59 -59.94
N ASP A 567 -19.13 29.49 -59.00
CA ASP A 567 -18.96 29.21 -57.58
C ASP A 567 -20.30 28.84 -56.92
N THR A 568 -20.25 28.14 -55.80
CA THR A 568 -21.41 27.64 -55.05
C THR A 568 -21.30 28.04 -53.59
N CYS A 569 -22.16 28.95 -53.16
CA CYS A 569 -22.20 29.43 -51.78
C CYS A 569 -23.50 28.96 -51.11
N THR A 570 -23.38 28.22 -50.01
CA THR A 570 -24.51 27.76 -49.19
C THR A 570 -24.50 28.54 -47.89
N VAL A 571 -25.55 29.34 -47.68
CA VAL A 571 -25.59 30.38 -46.63
C VAL A 571 -26.97 30.41 -45.97
N ASP A 572 -27.07 31.07 -44.83
CA ASP A 572 -28.25 31.07 -43.97
C ASP A 572 -29.03 32.40 -44.01
N GLY A 573 -29.92 32.59 -43.04
CA GLY A 573 -30.91 33.66 -42.98
C GLY A 573 -30.41 35.09 -42.68
N GLY A 574 -29.11 35.39 -42.80
CA GLY A 574 -28.53 36.70 -42.44
C GLY A 574 -27.51 37.31 -43.40
N ASP A 575 -26.99 36.53 -44.36
CA ASP A 575 -25.59 36.68 -44.78
C ASP A 575 -25.36 37.53 -46.03
N ILE A 576 -24.09 37.85 -46.27
CA ILE A 576 -23.62 38.65 -47.40
C ILE A 576 -22.91 37.74 -48.41
N THR A 577 -23.62 37.37 -49.48
CA THR A 577 -23.02 36.65 -50.63
C THR A 577 -22.57 37.60 -51.74
N THR A 578 -21.39 37.36 -52.32
CA THR A 578 -20.92 38.00 -53.55
C THR A 578 -20.25 37.01 -54.49
N SER A 579 -20.41 37.21 -55.81
CA SER A 579 -19.90 36.28 -56.84
C SER A 579 -20.37 34.82 -56.66
N CYS A 580 -21.63 34.65 -56.23
CA CYS A 580 -22.39 33.40 -56.24
C CYS A 580 -23.67 33.59 -57.08
#